data_AF-A0A3D5Q6L6-F1
#
_entry.id   AF-A0A3D5Q6L6-F1
#
_cell.length_a   1.000
_cell.length_b   1.000
_cell.length_c   1.000
_cell.angle_alpha   90.00
_cell.angle_beta   90.00
_cell.angle_gamma   90.00
#
_symmetry.space_group_name_H-M   'P 1'
#
loop_
_entity.id
_entity.type
_entity.pdbx_description
1 polymer ?
#
loop_
_entity_poly.entity_id
_entity_poly.type
_entity_poly.pdbx_seq_one_letter_code
_entity_poly.pdbx_strand_id
1 'polypeptide(L)'
;LPHPAKDLKTLQAVVRNAFNARRKTLRKALAGLVTIEQLQQLGIDDGLRPENLSLADYVAIADQVVEAGGLSQAEDGSKDKP
;
A
#
# COMPACT_ATOMS: atom_id res chain seq x y z
N LEU A 1 -7.27 -10.20 15.49
CA LEU A 1 -7.62 -9.40 14.30
C LEU A 1 -7.41 -10.28 13.07
N PRO A 2 -8.37 -10.37 12.12
CA PRO A 2 -8.34 -11.39 11.07
C PRO A 2 -7.29 -11.18 9.96
N HIS A 3 -6.60 -10.03 9.91
CA HIS A 3 -5.52 -9.75 8.96
C HIS A 3 -4.38 -8.98 9.65
N PRO A 4 -3.44 -9.64 10.36
CA PRO A 4 -2.28 -8.97 10.91
C PRO A 4 -1.33 -8.58 9.77
N ALA A 5 -1.12 -7.29 9.55
CA ALA A 5 -0.06 -6.82 8.66
C ALA A 5 1.31 -7.03 9.32
N LYS A 6 2.30 -7.43 8.53
CA LYS A 6 3.68 -7.64 9.00
C LYS A 6 4.32 -6.37 9.53
N ASP A 7 4.03 -5.24 8.88
CA ASP A 7 4.42 -3.92 9.34
C ASP A 7 3.26 -2.91 9.18
N LEU A 8 2.82 -2.38 10.31
CA LEU A 8 1.75 -1.38 10.35
C LEU A 8 2.18 -0.05 9.71
N LYS A 9 3.45 0.33 9.79
CA LYS A 9 3.94 1.58 9.19
C LYS A 9 3.86 1.51 7.67
N THR A 10 4.29 0.38 7.11
CA THR A 10 4.18 0.11 5.68
C THR A 10 2.72 0.09 5.22
N LEU A 11 1.83 -0.58 5.97
CA LEU A 11 0.40 -0.55 5.66
C LEU A 11 -0.17 0.88 5.65
N GLN A 12 0.14 1.68 6.67
CA GLN A 12 -0.32 3.07 6.74
C GLN A 12 0.21 3.91 5.57
N ALA A 13 1.46 3.72 5.16
CA ALA A 13 2.04 4.41 4.01
C ALA A 13 1.37 4.02 2.70
N VAL A 14 1.13 2.72 2.47
CA VAL A 14 0.42 2.22 1.28
C VAL A 14 -0.99 2.79 1.21
N VAL A 15 -1.76 2.69 2.31
CA VAL A 15 -3.13 3.22 2.39
C VAL A 15 -3.13 4.74 2.16
N ARG A 16 -2.24 5.49 2.81
CA ARG A 16 -2.15 6.95 2.64
C ARG A 16 -1.89 7.33 1.18
N ASN A 17 -0.91 6.70 0.53
CA ASN A 17 -0.59 6.97 -0.87
C ASN A 17 -1.74 6.60 -1.81
N ALA A 18 -2.37 5.45 -1.58
CA ALA A 18 -3.52 5.01 -2.36
C ALA A 18 -4.69 6.01 -2.27
N PHE A 19 -5.03 6.47 -1.06
CA PHE A 19 -6.15 7.39 -0.86
C PHE A 19 -5.85 8.83 -1.32
N ASN A 20 -4.60 9.28 -1.27
CA ASN A 20 -4.18 10.55 -1.89
C ASN A 20 -4.47 10.56 -3.40
N ALA A 21 -4.38 9.39 -4.05
CA ALA A 21 -4.67 9.20 -5.46
C ALA A 21 -5.94 8.36 -5.72
N ARG A 22 -6.97 8.43 -4.83
CA ARG A 22 -8.18 7.58 -4.90
C ARG A 22 -8.97 7.63 -6.22
N ARG A 23 -8.78 8.69 -7.01
CA ARG A 23 -9.42 8.87 -8.33
C ARG A 23 -8.61 8.31 -9.50
N LYS A 24 -7.41 7.81 -9.23
CA LYS A 24 -6.54 7.16 -10.21
C LYS A 24 -6.61 5.64 -10.03
N THR A 25 -6.01 4.93 -10.98
CA THR A 25 -5.86 3.47 -10.92
C THR A 25 -4.74 3.10 -9.94
N LEU A 26 -4.77 1.88 -9.40
CA LEU A 26 -3.79 1.38 -8.43
C LEU A 26 -2.37 1.46 -8.97
N ARG A 27 -2.15 1.13 -10.25
CA ARG A 27 -0.84 1.31 -10.90
C ARG A 27 -0.29 2.73 -10.86
N LYS A 28 -1.17 3.74 -10.79
CA LYS A 28 -0.78 5.16 -10.72
C LYS A 28 -0.70 5.64 -9.27
N ALA A 29 -1.59 5.14 -8.42
CA ALA A 29 -1.61 5.48 -7.01
C ALA A 29 -0.40 4.89 -6.24
N LEU A 30 0.10 3.74 -6.67
CA LEU A 30 1.17 2.98 -5.99
C LEU A 30 2.47 2.87 -6.80
N ALA A 31 2.62 3.58 -7.93
CA ALA A 31 3.75 3.45 -8.85
C ALA A 31 5.15 3.60 -8.22
N GLY A 32 5.27 4.30 -7.09
CA GLY A 32 6.53 4.49 -6.35
C GLY A 32 6.71 3.55 -5.15
N LEU A 33 5.71 2.72 -4.85
CA LEU A 33 5.72 1.80 -3.71
C LEU A 33 5.72 0.35 -4.16
N VAL A 34 4.93 0.03 -5.19
CA VAL A 34 4.65 -1.33 -5.64
C VAL A 34 4.64 -1.35 -7.17
N THR A 35 5.28 -2.34 -7.76
CA THR A 35 5.29 -2.52 -9.21
C THR A 35 4.02 -3.20 -9.69
N ILE A 36 3.75 -3.12 -10.98
CA ILE A 36 2.56 -3.75 -11.58
C ILE A 36 2.66 -5.27 -11.47
N GLU A 37 3.87 -5.82 -11.65
CA GLU A 37 4.15 -7.24 -11.55
C GLU A 37 3.84 -7.74 -10.13
N GLN A 38 4.18 -6.97 -9.09
CA GLN A 38 3.85 -7.31 -7.71
C GLN A 38 2.34 -7.31 -7.44
N LEU A 39 1.59 -6.35 -8.01
CA LEU A 39 0.12 -6.34 -7.90
C LEU A 39 -0.49 -7.57 -8.60
N GLN A 40 0.01 -7.91 -9.79
CA GLN A 40 -0.45 -9.07 -10.54
C GLN A 40 -0.11 -10.39 -9.83
N GLN A 41 1.06 -10.49 -9.18
CA GLN A 41 1.42 -11.66 -8.36
C GLN A 41 0.45 -11.87 -7.19
N LEU A 42 -0.08 -10.79 -6.63
CA LEU A 42 -1.11 -10.83 -5.59
C LEU A 42 -2.52 -11.10 -6.13
N GLY A 43 -2.69 -11.18 -7.46
CA GLY A 43 -4.00 -11.33 -8.10
C GLY A 43 -4.85 -10.06 -8.08
N ILE A 44 -4.22 -8.90 -7.85
CA ILE A 44 -4.90 -7.59 -7.77
C ILE A 44 -4.87 -6.92 -9.14
N ASP A 45 -6.04 -6.48 -9.60
CA ASP A 45 -6.18 -5.72 -10.84
C ASP A 45 -5.64 -4.29 -10.65
N ASP A 46 -4.55 -3.97 -11.37
CA ASP A 46 -3.85 -2.68 -11.32
C ASP A 46 -4.66 -1.52 -11.94
N GLY A 47 -5.73 -1.84 -12.69
CA GLY A 47 -6.72 -0.93 -13.23
C GLY A 47 -7.80 -0.51 -12.22
N LEU A 48 -7.93 -1.19 -11.08
CA LEU A 48 -8.89 -0.81 -10.04
C LEU A 48 -8.53 0.53 -9.40
N ARG A 49 -9.53 1.18 -8.82
CA ARG A 49 -9.34 2.40 -8.03
C ARG A 49 -9.10 2.01 -6.56
N PRO A 50 -8.29 2.77 -5.80
CA PRO A 50 -8.05 2.54 -4.36
C PRO A 50 -9.32 2.35 -3.52
N GLU A 51 -10.41 3.05 -3.85
CA GLU A 51 -11.68 2.93 -3.14
C GLU A 51 -12.46 1.64 -3.43
N ASN A 52 -12.09 0.90 -4.49
CA ASN A 52 -12.66 -0.39 -4.85
C ASN A 52 -11.84 -1.57 -4.31
N LEU A 53 -10.73 -1.30 -3.61
CA LEU A 53 -9.83 -2.31 -3.09
C LEU A 53 -10.19 -2.66 -1.63
N SER A 54 -10.13 -3.95 -1.27
CA SER A 54 -10.48 -4.39 0.08
C SER A 54 -9.33 -4.17 1.08
N LEU A 55 -9.65 -4.16 2.38
CA LEU A 55 -8.61 -4.05 3.42
C LEU A 55 -7.62 -5.22 3.38
N ALA A 56 -8.09 -6.43 3.07
CA ALA A 56 -7.23 -7.61 2.96
C ALA A 56 -6.20 -7.45 1.83
N ASP A 57 -6.61 -6.86 0.71
CA ASP A 57 -5.70 -6.57 -0.40
C ASP A 57 -4.67 -5.50 -0.02
N TYR A 58 -5.07 -4.46 0.73
CA TYR A 58 -4.11 -3.49 1.25
C TYR A 58 -3.07 -4.11 2.19
N VAL A 59 -3.49 -5.07 3.02
CA VAL A 59 -2.56 -5.83 3.88
C VAL A 59 -1.62 -6.67 3.02
N ALA A 60 -2.13 -7.37 1.99
CA ALA A 60 -1.30 -8.17 1.09
C ALA A 60 -0.28 -7.33 0.32
N ILE A 61 -0.69 -6.14 -0.17
CA ILE A 61 0.21 -5.18 -0.82
C ILE A 61 1.29 -4.71 0.16
N ALA A 62 0.91 -4.32 1.38
CA ALA A 62 1.85 -3.86 2.38
C ALA A 62 2.85 -4.95 2.77
N ASP A 63 2.37 -6.18 2.96
CA ASP A 63 3.22 -7.33 3.26
C ASP A 63 4.19 -7.59 2.11
N GLN A 64 3.76 -7.46 0.85
CA GLN A 64 4.64 -7.61 -0.31
C GLN A 64 5.73 -6.53 -0.37
N VAL A 65 5.44 -5.29 0.03
CA VAL A 65 6.45 -4.21 0.13
C VAL A 65 7.48 -4.53 1.22
N VAL A 66 7.04 -5.07 2.36
CA VAL A 66 7.94 -5.50 3.44
C VAL A 66 8.88 -6.60 2.93
N GLU A 67 8.35 -7.61 2.26
CA GLU A 67 9.16 -8.72 1.71
C GLU A 67 10.12 -8.26 0.60
N ALA A 68 9.74 -7.24 -0.18
CA ALA A 68 10.56 -6.71 -1.27
C ALA A 68 11.75 -5.84 -0.81
N GLY A 69 11.95 -5.66 0.50
CA GLY A 69 13.05 -4.86 1.06
C GLY A 69 12.61 -3.69 1.95
N GLY A 70 11.31 -3.58 2.24
CA GLY A 70 10.74 -2.53 3.06
C GLY A 70 10.77 -1.15 2.39
N LEU A 71 10.00 -0.21 2.97
CA LEU A 71 10.12 1.20 2.61
C LEU A 71 11.52 1.70 3.01
N SER A 72 12.41 1.89 2.04
CA SER A 72 13.67 2.61 2.21
C SER A 72 13.40 4.06 2.64
N GLN A 73 13.29 4.27 3.95
CA GLN A 73 13.37 5.53 4.71
C GLN A 73 13.19 6.84 3.91
N ALA A 74 11.93 7.20 3.66
CA ALA A 74 11.43 8.56 3.46
C ALA A 74 9.90 8.40 3.58
N GLU A 75 9.26 8.64 4.72
CA GLU A 75 8.93 9.96 5.25
C GLU A 75 8.75 9.85 6.78
N ASP A 76 9.61 10.54 7.53
CA ASP A 76 9.26 11.09 8.84
C ASP A 76 8.23 12.22 8.61
N GLY A 77 7.09 12.17 9.31
CA GLY A 77 5.94 13.01 8.98
C GLY A 77 4.79 12.97 9.99
N SER A 78 5.10 13.18 11.27
CA SER A 78 4.29 13.89 12.28
C SER A 78 2.89 13.39 12.70
N LYS A 79 2.78 12.94 13.96
CA LYS A 79 1.99 13.59 15.05
C LYS A 79 2.18 12.85 16.39
N ASP A 80 3.25 13.17 17.09
CA ASP A 80 3.23 13.14 18.56
C ASP A 80 3.00 14.59 19.01
N LYS A 81 1.90 14.80 19.72
CA LYS A 81 1.39 16.11 20.13
C LYS A 81 1.48 16.17 21.65
N PRO A 82 2.18 17.16 22.23
CA PRO A 82 1.70 17.85 23.42
C PRO A 82 0.93 19.12 23.05
#